data_AF-A0A150PWM9-F1
#
_entry.id   AF-A0A150PWM9-F1
#
_cell.length_a   1.000
_cell.length_b   1.000
_cell.length_c   1.000
_cell.angle_alpha   90.00
_cell.angle_beta   90.00
_cell.angle_gamma   90.00
#
_symmetry.space_group_name_H-M   'P 1'
#
loop_
_entity.id
_entity.type
_entity.pdbx_description
1 polymer ?
#
loop_
_entity_poly.entity_id
_entity_poly.type
_entity_poly.pdbx_seq_one_letter_code
_entity_poly.pdbx_strand_id
1 'polypeptide(L)'
;MAWVHGPGVRADLSARRQGETTAAVWTRFDAVSRALASYLGTTFRSDKAVVPRKPVPQWLDGEEIHFSSIHTWERHPRHEALRRIGAAARPDWPLSLEATLIQTLRDYEAVRIPMVVGSPRESPTKTRNPARGFMTLSQPLVIALCDVGRLRWGACDFGAAESGDIMHFDLGSDTPVS
;
A
#
# COMPACT_ATOMS: atom_id res chain seq x y z
N MET A 1 -8.48 -6.89 9.49
CA MET A 1 -8.61 -5.45 9.78
C MET A 1 -9.23 -4.80 8.54
N ALA A 2 -10.40 -4.18 8.64
CA ALA A 2 -10.97 -3.46 7.50
C ALA A 2 -10.36 -2.05 7.47
N TRP A 3 -9.60 -1.76 6.42
CA TRP A 3 -9.09 -0.42 6.16
C TRP A 3 -10.29 0.43 5.74
N VAL A 4 -10.57 1.50 6.48
CA VAL A 4 -11.74 2.35 6.25
C VAL A 4 -11.23 3.76 5.98
N HIS A 5 -11.45 4.26 4.77
CA HIS A 5 -11.16 5.64 4.41
C HIS A 5 -12.40 6.50 4.73
N GLY A 6 -12.48 7.02 5.95
CA GLY A 6 -13.64 7.81 6.38
C GLY A 6 -14.92 6.96 6.57
N PRO A 7 -15.99 7.55 7.13
CA PRO A 7 -17.19 6.79 7.50
C PRO A 7 -17.84 6.14 6.27
N GLY A 8 -17.91 4.81 6.27
CA GLY A 8 -18.77 4.02 5.38
C GLY A 8 -18.13 3.37 4.14
N VAL A 9 -16.90 3.74 3.74
CA VAL A 9 -16.25 3.13 2.56
C VAL A 9 -15.22 2.09 3.00
N ARG A 10 -15.54 0.81 2.79
CA ARG A 10 -14.60 -0.30 2.98
C ARG A 10 -13.53 -0.25 1.90
N ALA A 11 -12.27 -0.36 2.28
CA ALA A 11 -11.20 -0.61 1.33
C ALA A 11 -11.47 -1.88 0.54
N ASP A 12 -11.25 -1.79 -0.76
CA ASP A 12 -11.56 -2.87 -1.68
C ASP A 12 -10.51 -2.89 -2.80
N LEU A 13 -9.71 -3.95 -2.80
CA LEU A 13 -8.71 -4.26 -3.83
C LEU A 13 -9.11 -5.50 -4.65
N SER A 14 -10.40 -5.85 -4.65
CA SER A 14 -10.90 -6.94 -5.49
C SER A 14 -10.75 -6.63 -6.97
N ALA A 15 -10.69 -7.71 -7.76
CA ALA A 15 -10.69 -7.70 -9.21
C ALA A 15 -11.83 -6.82 -9.77
N ARG A 16 -11.64 -6.34 -11.00
CA ARG A 16 -12.63 -5.51 -11.69
C ARG A 16 -13.97 -6.24 -11.75
N ARG A 17 -15.03 -5.53 -11.36
CA ARG A 17 -16.40 -6.08 -11.44
C ARG A 17 -16.92 -5.99 -12.86
N GLN A 18 -17.88 -6.84 -13.22
CA GLN A 18 -18.49 -6.78 -14.54
C GLN A 18 -19.12 -5.40 -14.78
N GLY A 19 -18.77 -4.76 -15.90
CA GLY A 19 -19.25 -3.42 -16.28
C GLY A 19 -18.59 -2.26 -15.50
N GLU A 20 -17.63 -2.53 -14.62
CA GLU A 20 -16.93 -1.48 -13.87
C GLU A 20 -15.93 -0.73 -14.78
N THR A 21 -16.08 0.59 -14.83
CA THR A 21 -15.20 1.45 -15.63
C THR A 21 -13.80 1.52 -15.03
N THR A 22 -12.79 1.77 -15.86
CA THR A 22 -11.40 1.94 -15.40
C THR A 22 -11.28 3.08 -14.40
N ALA A 23 -12.03 4.16 -14.60
CA ALA A 23 -12.11 5.28 -13.66
C ALA A 23 -12.60 4.82 -12.27
N ALA A 24 -13.65 3.99 -12.21
CA ALA A 24 -14.22 3.51 -10.96
C ALA A 24 -13.26 2.58 -10.20
N VAL A 25 -12.59 1.66 -10.91
CA VAL A 25 -11.56 0.80 -10.31
C VAL A 25 -10.42 1.64 -9.74
N TRP A 26 -9.92 2.61 -10.52
CA TRP A 26 -8.86 3.51 -10.07
C TRP A 26 -9.26 4.25 -8.79
N THR A 27 -10.48 4.77 -8.72
CA THR A 27 -10.99 5.47 -7.52
C THR A 27 -11.03 4.56 -6.30
N ARG A 28 -11.44 3.29 -6.43
CA ARG A 28 -11.40 2.32 -5.31
C ARG A 28 -9.98 2.11 -4.81
N PHE A 29 -9.06 1.82 -5.72
CA PHE A 29 -7.66 1.53 -5.38
C PHE A 29 -6.96 2.76 -4.78
N ASP A 30 -7.22 3.95 -5.30
CA ASP A 30 -6.72 5.22 -4.76
C ASP A 30 -7.26 5.50 -3.35
N ALA A 31 -8.54 5.20 -3.08
CA ALA A 31 -9.09 5.30 -1.72
C ALA A 31 -8.34 4.39 -0.73
N VAL A 32 -8.00 3.15 -1.12
CA VAL A 32 -7.18 2.24 -0.30
C VAL A 32 -5.76 2.77 -0.13
N SER A 33 -5.15 3.26 -1.20
CA SER A 33 -3.79 3.84 -1.17
C SER A 33 -3.71 5.04 -0.22
N ARG A 34 -4.71 5.93 -0.26
CA ARG A 34 -4.82 7.07 0.66
C ARG A 34 -5.09 6.64 2.10
N ALA A 35 -5.91 5.61 2.31
CA ALA A 35 -6.14 5.04 3.64
C ALA A 35 -4.85 4.49 4.25
N LEU A 36 -4.09 3.73 3.47
CA LEU A 36 -2.80 3.17 3.88
C LEU A 36 -1.78 4.29 4.18
N ALA A 37 -1.68 5.29 3.30
CA ALA A 37 -0.81 6.45 3.51
C ALA A 37 -1.15 7.21 4.80
N SER A 38 -2.45 7.42 5.06
CA SER A 38 -2.93 8.08 6.28
C SER A 38 -2.58 7.27 7.54
N TYR A 39 -2.86 5.96 7.53
CA TYR A 39 -2.54 5.06 8.64
C TYR A 39 -1.04 5.03 8.95
N LEU A 40 -0.20 4.73 7.94
CA LEU A 40 1.25 4.66 8.11
C LEU A 40 1.84 6.04 8.43
N GLY A 41 1.25 7.11 7.90
CA GLY A 41 1.64 8.50 8.13
C GLY A 41 1.47 8.99 9.58
N THR A 42 0.78 8.22 10.44
CA THR A 42 0.77 8.48 11.89
C THR A 42 2.13 8.22 12.53
N THR A 43 2.87 7.23 12.01
CA THR A 43 4.15 6.77 12.56
C THR A 43 5.33 7.13 11.66
N PHE A 44 5.16 7.04 10.35
CA PHE A 44 6.20 7.22 9.34
C PHE A 44 6.07 8.56 8.62
N ARG A 45 7.21 9.14 8.23
CA ARG A 45 7.23 10.37 7.48
C ARG A 45 6.98 10.06 6.00
N SER A 46 6.21 10.93 5.33
CA SER A 46 5.89 10.80 3.91
C SER A 46 6.73 11.73 3.01
N ASP A 47 7.64 12.53 3.59
CA ASP A 47 8.49 13.48 2.88
C ASP A 47 9.56 12.82 2.01
N LYS A 48 9.93 11.57 2.31
CA LYS A 48 10.86 10.78 1.50
C LYS A 48 10.11 9.89 0.52
N ALA A 49 10.50 9.92 -0.75
CA ALA A 49 9.92 9.06 -1.78
C ALA A 49 10.42 7.60 -1.69
N VAL A 50 11.65 7.41 -1.20
CA VAL A 50 12.38 6.14 -1.21
C VAL A 50 12.98 5.87 0.16
N VAL A 51 13.02 4.59 0.52
CA VAL A 51 13.61 4.09 1.77
C VAL A 51 14.85 3.25 1.46
N PRO A 52 16.08 3.78 1.64
CA PRO A 52 17.34 3.10 1.31
C PRO A 52 17.93 2.28 2.48
N ARG A 53 17.24 1.22 2.91
CA ARG A 53 17.78 0.23 3.86
C ARG A 53 17.25 -1.16 3.55
N LYS A 54 17.78 -2.22 4.16
CA LYS A 54 17.09 -3.52 4.14
C LYS A 54 15.82 -3.47 5.03
N PRO A 55 14.82 -4.33 4.80
CA PRO A 55 13.77 -4.55 5.78
C PRO A 55 14.36 -5.01 7.11
N VAL A 56 13.70 -4.71 8.22
CA VAL A 56 14.13 -5.21 9.54
C VAL A 56 13.90 -6.73 9.55
N PRO A 57 14.90 -7.60 9.77
CA PRO A 57 14.75 -9.05 9.56
C PRO A 57 13.63 -9.74 10.36
N GLN A 58 13.25 -9.16 11.51
CA GLN A 58 12.42 -9.79 12.55
C GLN A 58 10.91 -9.85 12.25
N TRP A 59 10.41 -9.41 11.09
CA TRP A 59 8.96 -9.41 10.82
C TRP A 59 8.39 -10.79 10.42
N LEU A 60 9.24 -11.76 10.05
CA LEU A 60 8.82 -13.09 9.59
C LEU A 60 8.56 -14.10 10.72
N ASP A 61 9.26 -13.97 11.85
CA ASP A 61 9.29 -15.00 12.92
C ASP A 61 8.42 -14.66 14.15
N GLY A 62 7.60 -13.61 14.07
CA GLY A 62 6.66 -13.23 15.13
C GLY A 62 7.25 -12.42 16.30
N GLU A 63 8.55 -12.14 16.30
CA GLU A 63 9.17 -11.22 17.27
C GLU A 63 8.72 -9.76 17.05
N GLU A 64 8.93 -8.92 18.07
CA GLU A 64 8.47 -7.53 18.08
C GLU A 64 9.46 -6.63 17.32
N ILE A 65 8.98 -5.90 16.30
CA ILE A 65 9.81 -4.87 15.65
C ILE A 65 9.98 -3.74 16.66
N HIS A 66 11.20 -3.60 17.18
CA HIS A 66 11.50 -2.49 18.07
C HIS A 66 11.50 -1.17 17.31
N PHE A 67 10.79 -0.17 17.82
CA PHE A 67 10.75 1.18 17.26
C PHE A 67 12.15 1.81 17.05
N SER A 68 13.13 1.42 17.87
CA SER A 68 14.54 1.84 17.74
C SER A 68 15.26 1.26 16.52
N SER A 69 14.79 0.15 15.95
CA SER A 69 15.38 -0.48 14.76
C SER A 69 15.15 0.31 13.47
N ILE A 70 14.13 1.17 13.45
CA ILE A 70 13.83 2.07 12.34
C ILE A 70 14.44 3.44 12.60
N HIS A 71 15.16 3.96 11.60
CA HIS A 71 15.87 5.23 11.72
C HIS A 71 14.90 6.42 11.84
N THR A 72 15.26 7.38 12.68
CA THR A 72 14.52 8.62 12.94
C THR A 72 14.30 9.53 11.73
N TRP A 73 15.04 9.38 10.62
CA TRP A 73 14.77 10.16 9.40
C TRP A 73 13.57 9.62 8.61
N GLU A 74 13.17 8.37 8.88
CA GLU A 74 12.08 7.66 8.20
C GLU A 74 10.77 7.76 8.99
N ARG A 75 10.85 7.88 10.31
CA ARG A 75 9.70 7.89 11.22
C ARG A 75 9.63 9.13 12.10
N HIS A 76 8.46 9.41 12.64
CA HIS A 76 8.30 10.39 13.69
C HIS A 76 8.99 9.93 14.99
N PRO A 77 9.38 10.86 15.89
CA PRO A 77 9.71 10.51 17.27
C PRO A 77 8.54 9.80 17.97
N ARG A 78 8.80 8.92 18.94
CA ARG A 78 7.78 8.07 19.57
C ARG A 78 6.59 8.86 20.13
N HIS A 79 6.87 9.92 20.89
CA HIS A 79 5.83 10.76 21.48
C HIS A 79 4.93 11.41 20.42
N GLU A 80 5.51 11.85 19.31
CA GLU A 80 4.77 12.45 18.19
C GLU A 80 3.95 11.40 17.44
N ALA A 81 4.50 10.21 17.23
CA ALA A 81 3.76 9.09 16.64
C ALA A 81 2.54 8.71 17.49
N LEU A 82 2.72 8.52 18.80
CA LEU A 82 1.62 8.22 19.72
C LEU A 82 0.56 9.33 19.76
N ARG A 83 0.98 10.61 19.75
CA ARG A 83 0.07 11.75 19.66
C ARG A 83 -0.76 11.71 18.37
N ARG A 84 -0.13 11.41 17.23
CA ARG A 84 -0.80 11.29 15.93
C ARG A 84 -1.75 10.10 15.86
N ILE A 85 -1.34 8.95 16.39
CA ILE A 85 -2.19 7.77 16.51
C ILE A 85 -3.41 8.11 17.37
N GLY A 86 -3.22 8.76 18.52
CA GLY A 86 -4.31 9.17 19.39
C GLY A 86 -5.29 10.13 18.72
N ALA A 87 -4.79 11.08 17.92
CA ALA A 87 -5.63 11.99 17.14
C ALA A 87 -6.39 11.29 15.99
N ALA A 88 -5.84 10.20 15.45
CA ALA A 88 -6.46 9.37 14.41
C ALA A 88 -7.27 8.19 14.98
N ALA A 89 -7.26 8.02 16.31
CA ALA A 89 -7.90 6.88 16.96
C ALA A 89 -9.41 6.92 16.73
N ARG A 90 -9.99 5.74 16.50
CA ARG A 90 -11.43 5.58 16.33
C ARG A 90 -12.00 4.85 17.54
N PRO A 91 -13.26 5.15 17.94
CA PRO A 91 -13.88 4.49 19.09
C PRO A 91 -13.94 2.96 19.00
N ASP A 92 -13.94 2.42 17.78
CA ASP A 92 -13.99 0.99 17.48
C ASP A 92 -12.61 0.34 17.33
N TRP A 93 -11.51 1.07 17.54
CA TRP A 93 -10.18 0.50 17.41
C TRP A 93 -9.85 -0.37 18.64
N PRO A 94 -9.67 -1.69 18.49
CA PRO A 94 -9.51 -2.59 19.64
C PRO A 94 -8.12 -2.51 20.30
N LEU A 95 -7.19 -1.74 19.75
CA LEU A 95 -5.79 -1.71 20.17
C LEU A 95 -5.50 -0.45 21.00
N SER A 96 -4.63 -0.58 22.01
CA SER A 96 -4.05 0.58 22.68
C SER A 96 -3.18 1.40 21.71
N LEU A 97 -2.83 2.64 22.08
CA LEU A 97 -1.93 3.47 21.26
C LEU A 97 -0.58 2.79 21.00
N GLU A 98 -0.04 2.12 22.01
CA GLU A 98 1.23 1.40 21.91
C GLU A 98 1.10 0.15 21.05
N ALA A 99 0.05 -0.65 21.23
CA ALA A 99 -0.19 -1.80 20.37
C ALA A 99 -0.41 -1.37 18.90
N THR A 100 -1.08 -0.23 18.68
CA THR A 100 -1.25 0.36 17.36
C THR A 100 0.07 0.81 16.75
N LEU A 101 0.95 1.44 17.54
CA LEU A 101 2.29 1.81 17.09
C LEU A 101 3.07 0.59 16.61
N ILE A 102 3.11 -0.48 17.40
CA ILE A 102 3.81 -1.73 17.05
C ILE A 102 3.20 -2.38 15.81
N GLN A 103 1.86 -2.42 15.71
CA GLN A 103 1.19 -2.90 14.50
C GLN A 103 1.60 -2.09 13.26
N THR A 104 1.70 -0.76 13.40
CA THR A 104 2.06 0.13 12.28
C THR A 104 3.49 -0.13 11.81
N LEU A 105 4.43 -0.45 12.71
CA LEU A 105 5.80 -0.85 12.36
C LEU A 105 5.81 -2.15 11.54
N ARG A 106 5.03 -3.15 11.96
CA ARG A 106 4.89 -4.44 11.27
C ARG A 106 4.29 -4.28 9.88
N ASP A 107 3.18 -3.57 9.80
CA ASP A 107 2.47 -3.33 8.54
C ASP A 107 3.35 -2.54 7.56
N TYR A 108 4.12 -1.57 8.06
CA TYR A 108 5.06 -0.81 7.23
C TYR A 108 6.10 -1.71 6.57
N GLU A 109 6.77 -2.60 7.32
CA GLU A 109 7.76 -3.53 6.74
C GLU A 109 7.11 -4.51 5.76
N ALA A 110 5.92 -5.04 6.09
CA ALA A 110 5.20 -5.98 5.22
C ALA A 110 4.84 -5.34 3.87
N VAL A 111 4.33 -4.11 3.88
CA VAL A 111 3.98 -3.36 2.66
C VAL A 111 5.24 -2.94 1.88
N ARG A 112 6.35 -2.70 2.57
CA ARG A 112 7.56 -2.17 1.96
C ARG A 112 8.22 -3.12 0.96
N ILE A 113 8.16 -4.43 1.21
CA ILE A 113 8.83 -5.45 0.39
C ILE A 113 8.29 -5.52 -1.04
N PRO A 114 6.97 -5.66 -1.28
CA PRO A 114 6.43 -5.63 -2.64
C PRO A 114 6.59 -4.26 -3.31
N MET A 115 6.92 -3.21 -2.56
CA MET A 115 7.21 -1.87 -3.08
C MET A 115 8.68 -1.65 -3.48
N VAL A 116 9.42 -2.73 -3.77
CA VAL A 116 10.79 -2.66 -4.29
C VAL A 116 10.90 -1.77 -5.51
N VAL A 117 12.02 -1.04 -5.61
CA VAL A 117 12.40 -0.31 -6.82
C VAL A 117 13.36 -1.17 -7.63
N GLY A 118 12.93 -1.61 -8.81
CA GLY A 118 13.68 -2.54 -9.66
C GLY A 118 13.11 -3.96 -9.57
N SER A 119 13.96 -4.96 -9.75
CA SER A 119 13.53 -6.37 -9.76
C SER A 119 13.04 -6.84 -8.38
N PRO A 120 12.04 -7.76 -8.34
CA PRO A 120 11.59 -8.43 -7.11
C PRO A 120 12.75 -9.03 -6.33
N ARG A 121 12.78 -8.79 -5.02
CA ARG A 121 13.78 -9.33 -4.07
C ARG A 121 13.12 -9.51 -2.71
N GLU A 122 13.52 -10.54 -1.99
CA GLU A 122 13.02 -10.81 -0.63
C GLU A 122 13.48 -9.76 0.38
N SER A 123 14.71 -9.24 0.22
CA SER A 123 15.31 -8.23 1.10
C SER A 123 15.76 -7.00 0.31
N PRO A 124 14.82 -6.19 -0.22
CA PRO A 124 15.15 -5.05 -1.07
C PRO A 124 15.86 -3.96 -0.26
N THR A 125 17.01 -3.49 -0.76
CA THR A 125 17.77 -2.38 -0.13
C THR A 125 17.19 -1.00 -0.48
N LYS A 126 16.28 -0.95 -1.45
CA LYS A 126 15.65 0.28 -1.95
C LYS A 126 14.20 -0.01 -2.31
N THR A 127 13.29 0.66 -1.64
CA THR A 127 11.85 0.53 -1.86
C THR A 127 11.22 1.91 -1.98
N ARG A 128 10.04 2.01 -2.59
CA ARG A 128 9.17 3.17 -2.42
C ARG A 128 8.77 3.27 -0.94
N ASN A 129 8.38 4.46 -0.49
CA ASN A 129 7.91 4.69 0.87
C ASN A 129 6.40 4.36 1.00
N PRO A 130 6.01 3.33 1.77
CA PRO A 130 4.61 3.00 2.02
C PRO A 130 3.76 4.13 2.59
N ALA A 131 4.36 5.05 3.35
CA ALA A 131 3.65 6.22 3.92
C ALA A 131 3.18 7.23 2.84
N ARG A 132 3.53 7.00 1.57
CA ARG A 132 3.02 7.74 0.42
C ARG A 132 1.91 7.00 -0.34
N GLY A 133 1.47 5.85 0.15
CA GLY A 133 0.55 4.97 -0.54
C GLY A 133 1.22 4.21 -1.69
N PHE A 134 0.45 3.39 -2.40
CA PHE A 134 0.95 2.55 -3.49
C PHE A 134 0.56 3.03 -4.88
N MET A 135 -0.47 3.88 -5.01
CA MET A 135 -0.90 4.49 -6.27
C MET A 135 -0.01 5.67 -6.66
N THR A 136 0.68 5.58 -7.80
CA THR A 136 1.52 6.66 -8.34
C THR A 136 1.09 7.13 -9.74
N LEU A 137 0.29 6.33 -10.46
CA LEU A 137 -0.21 6.68 -11.78
C LEU A 137 -1.50 7.50 -11.66
N SER A 138 -1.60 8.57 -12.45
CA SER A 138 -2.79 9.41 -12.48
C SER A 138 -3.97 8.67 -13.12
N GLN A 139 -5.19 8.98 -12.67
CA GLN A 139 -6.40 8.41 -13.24
C GLN A 139 -6.49 8.58 -14.77
N PRO A 140 -6.22 9.77 -15.35
CA PRO A 140 -6.28 9.94 -16.80
C PRO A 140 -5.29 9.05 -17.56
N LEU A 141 -4.10 8.81 -17.00
CA LEU A 141 -3.11 7.93 -17.62
C LEU A 141 -3.60 6.47 -17.62
N VAL A 142 -4.12 5.98 -16.49
CA VAL A 142 -4.63 4.61 -16.39
C VAL A 142 -5.83 4.41 -17.34
N ILE A 143 -6.74 5.38 -17.41
CA ILE A 143 -7.85 5.38 -18.38
C ILE A 143 -7.32 5.32 -19.82
N ALA A 144 -6.35 6.16 -20.17
CA ALA A 144 -5.80 6.16 -21.52
C ALA A 144 -5.17 4.80 -21.89
N LEU A 145 -4.42 4.19 -20.97
CA LEU A 145 -3.80 2.88 -21.21
C LEU A 145 -4.83 1.75 -21.38
N CYS A 146 -5.87 1.72 -20.54
CA CYS A 146 -6.86 0.64 -20.60
C CYS A 146 -7.91 0.86 -21.68
N ASP A 147 -8.55 2.03 -21.69
CA ASP A 147 -9.76 2.26 -22.48
C ASP A 147 -9.43 2.64 -23.94
N VAL A 148 -8.28 3.28 -24.17
CA VAL A 148 -7.80 3.63 -25.52
C VAL A 148 -6.73 2.65 -26.00
N GLY A 149 -5.72 2.38 -25.16
CA GLY A 149 -4.63 1.47 -25.47
C GLY A 149 -5.01 -0.01 -25.45
N ARG A 150 -6.22 -0.35 -24.95
CA ARG A 150 -6.71 -1.73 -24.80
C ARG A 150 -5.79 -2.63 -23.96
N LEU A 151 -5.01 -2.03 -23.06
CA LEU A 151 -4.17 -2.78 -22.14
C LEU A 151 -5.01 -3.31 -20.97
N ARG A 152 -4.64 -4.48 -20.46
CA ARG A 152 -5.12 -4.97 -19.17
C ARG A 152 -4.28 -4.37 -18.07
N TRP A 153 -4.91 -3.99 -16.95
CA TRP A 153 -4.22 -3.46 -15.78
C TRP A 153 -4.01 -4.53 -14.72
N GLY A 154 -2.76 -4.81 -14.37
CA GLY A 154 -2.38 -5.83 -13.38
C GLY A 154 -2.97 -5.61 -11.98
N ALA A 155 -3.42 -4.39 -11.67
CA ALA A 155 -4.13 -4.12 -10.43
C ALA A 155 -5.45 -4.90 -10.30
N CYS A 156 -6.16 -5.17 -11.40
CA CYS A 156 -7.55 -5.61 -11.33
C CYS A 156 -8.04 -6.55 -12.44
N ASP A 157 -7.29 -6.69 -13.55
CA ASP A 157 -7.77 -7.34 -14.78
C ASP A 157 -7.19 -8.75 -14.99
N PHE A 158 -6.28 -9.19 -14.11
CA PHE A 158 -5.54 -10.43 -14.26
C PHE A 158 -6.23 -11.64 -13.56
N GLY A 159 -7.31 -11.39 -12.81
CA GLY A 159 -8.06 -12.43 -12.11
C GLY A 159 -7.40 -12.86 -10.78
N ALA A 160 -8.02 -13.84 -10.10
CA ALA A 160 -7.67 -14.19 -8.72
C ALA A 160 -6.30 -14.86 -8.53
N ALA A 161 -5.68 -15.34 -9.62
CA ALA A 161 -4.44 -16.12 -9.59
C ALA A 161 -3.23 -15.39 -10.16
N GLU A 162 -3.39 -14.15 -10.64
CA GLU A 162 -2.34 -13.41 -11.34
C GLU A 162 -1.90 -12.15 -10.58
N SER A 163 -0.73 -11.62 -10.98
CA SER A 163 0.05 -10.64 -10.23
C SER A 163 -0.70 -9.33 -9.96
N GLY A 164 -0.96 -9.02 -8.69
CA GLY A 164 -1.49 -7.74 -8.19
C GLY A 164 -0.49 -6.57 -8.27
N ASP A 165 0.35 -6.53 -9.31
CA ASP A 165 1.26 -5.42 -9.54
C ASP A 165 0.48 -4.22 -10.06
N ILE A 166 0.26 -3.26 -9.15
CA ILE A 166 -0.51 -2.04 -9.40
C ILE A 166 0.06 -1.20 -10.55
N MET A 167 1.33 -1.37 -10.91
CA MET A 167 1.99 -0.57 -11.94
C MET A 167 2.14 -1.28 -13.28
N HIS A 168 1.67 -2.52 -13.38
CA HIS A 168 1.86 -3.36 -14.55
C HIS A 168 0.69 -3.26 -15.52
N PHE A 169 1.01 -3.17 -16.82
CA PHE A 169 0.04 -3.24 -17.91
C PHE A 169 0.56 -4.21 -18.96
N ASP A 170 -0.33 -5.03 -19.52
CA ASP A 170 -0.01 -5.93 -20.62
C ASP A 170 -1.07 -5.88 -21.71
N LEU A 171 -0.77 -6.51 -22.85
CA LEU A 171 -1.69 -6.66 -23.98
C LEU A 171 -2.67 -7.84 -23.78
N GLY A 172 -2.51 -8.61 -22.71
CA GLY A 172 -3.06 -9.95 -22.58
C GLY A 172 -2.40 -10.97 -23.50
N SER A 173 -2.66 -12.25 -23.23
CA SER A 173 -2.41 -13.27 -24.23
C SER A 173 -3.47 -13.13 -25.32
N ASP A 174 -3.16 -12.41 -26.39
CA ASP A 174 -3.84 -12.53 -27.68
C ASP A 174 -3.56 -13.92 -28.26
N THR A 175 -4.05 -14.98 -27.60
CA THR A 175 -4.24 -16.26 -28.29
C THR A 175 -5.71 -16.27 -28.71
N PRO A 176 -6.01 -16.12 -30.01
CA PRO A 176 -7.34 -16.45 -30.49
C PRO A 176 -7.58 -17.90 -30.07
N VAL A 177 -8.66 -18.15 -29.33
CA VAL A 177 -9.18 -19.50 -29.21
C VAL A 177 -9.70 -19.84 -30.60
N SER A 178 -8.89 -20.54 -31.39
CA SER A 178 -9.26 -21.15 -32.66
C SER A 178 -10.27 -22.26 -32.44
#